data_AF-A0A026WXR9-F1
#
_entry.id   AF-A0A026WXR9-F1
#
_cell.length_a   1.000
_cell.length_b   1.000
_cell.length_c   1.000
_cell.angle_alpha   90.00
_cell.angle_beta   90.00
_cell.angle_gamma   90.00
#
_symmetry.space_group_name_H-M   'P 1'
#
loop_
_entity.id
_entity.type
_entity.pdbx_description
1 polymer ?
#
loop_
_entity_poly.entity_id
_entity_poly.type
_entity_poly.pdbx_seq_one_letter_code
_entity_poly.pdbx_strand_id
1 'polypeptide(L)'
;MSDPRIRTLKIKTGVVKRLAKEKITYEKEAALQRDKIQKLKEQDKDDYNIRKQEDVLQESLMMVPDCQRRLVKAFDELKKILETEQDLKEVEDYIEAEKVLREAEAQLPKEGNILQMC
;
A
#
# COMPACT_ATOMS: atom_id res chain seq x y z
N MET A 1 13.00 24.70 21.42
CA MET A 1 12.18 24.33 20.26
C MET A 1 12.48 22.88 19.94
N SER A 2 11.47 22.07 19.60
CA SER A 2 11.69 20.70 19.12
C SER A 2 12.42 20.72 17.78
N ASP A 3 13.31 19.76 17.55
CA ASP A 3 14.04 19.63 16.28
C ASP A 3 13.02 19.48 15.12
N PRO A 4 13.05 20.37 14.10
CA PRO A 4 12.11 20.34 12.99
C PRO A 4 12.18 19.02 12.18
N ARG A 5 13.31 18.33 12.19
CA ARG A 5 13.49 17.02 11.52
C ARG A 5 12.61 15.93 12.15
N ILE A 6 12.40 15.98 13.46
CA ILE A 6 11.51 15.06 14.18
C ILE A 6 10.06 15.21 13.69
N ARG A 7 9.62 16.45 13.45
CA ARG A 7 8.29 16.70 12.86
C ARG A 7 8.19 16.12 11.45
N THR A 8 9.22 16.29 10.64
CA THR A 8 9.27 15.72 9.27
C THR A 8 9.20 14.19 9.31
N LEU A 9 9.95 13.54 10.21
CA LEU A 9 9.87 12.08 10.43
C LEU A 9 8.44 11.65 10.73
N LYS A 10 7.79 12.24 11.74
CA LYS A 10 6.39 11.92 12.07
C LYS A 10 5.45 12.00 10.88
N ILE A 11 5.55 13.06 10.09
CA ILE A 11 4.69 13.29 8.93
C ILE A 11 4.93 12.21 7.88
N LYS A 12 6.20 11.96 7.51
CA LYS A 12 6.56 11.02 6.46
C LYS A 12 6.26 9.57 6.85
N THR A 13 6.53 9.20 8.10
CA THR A 13 6.10 7.93 8.69
C THR A 13 4.58 7.75 8.61
N GLY A 14 3.81 8.78 8.96
CA GLY A 14 2.36 8.74 8.86
C GLY A 14 1.85 8.57 7.43
N VAL A 15 2.53 9.14 6.43
CA VAL A 15 2.19 8.95 5.01
C VAL A 15 2.40 7.50 4.58
N VAL A 16 3.58 6.92 4.86
CA VAL A 16 3.87 5.51 4.53
C VAL A 16 2.87 4.57 5.20
N LYS A 17 2.60 4.77 6.50
CA LYS A 17 1.67 3.96 7.27
C LYS A 17 0.24 3.98 6.71
N ARG A 18 -0.23 5.13 6.21
CA ARG A 18 -1.56 5.24 5.60
C ARG A 18 -1.61 4.54 4.24
N LEU A 19 -0.63 4.80 3.37
CA LEU A 19 -0.59 4.21 2.04
C LEU A 19 -0.45 2.68 2.09
N ALA A 20 0.35 2.16 3.02
CA ALA A 20 0.48 0.71 3.23
C ALA A 20 -0.86 0.08 3.63
N LYS A 21 -1.63 0.73 4.52
CA LYS A 21 -2.97 0.27 4.92
C LYS A 21 -3.99 0.38 3.79
N GLU A 22 -3.96 1.47 3.04
CA GLU A 22 -4.86 1.71 1.91
C GLU A 22 -4.70 0.62 0.85
N LYS A 23 -3.46 0.27 0.48
CA LYS A 23 -3.17 -0.87 -0.42
C LYS A 23 -3.78 -2.18 0.11
N ILE A 24 -3.58 -2.49 1.38
CA ILE A 24 -4.11 -3.71 2.00
C ILE A 24 -5.64 -3.74 1.91
N THR A 25 -6.31 -2.61 2.11
CA THR A 25 -7.77 -2.51 1.99
C THR A 25 -8.23 -2.82 0.57
N TYR A 26 -7.63 -2.20 -0.44
CA TYR A 26 -7.99 -2.45 -1.85
C TYR A 26 -7.70 -3.89 -2.29
N GLU A 27 -6.59 -4.49 -1.83
CA GLU A 27 -6.28 -5.89 -2.10
C GLU A 27 -7.30 -6.84 -1.46
N LYS A 28 -7.76 -6.55 -0.22
CA LYS A 28 -8.82 -7.31 0.45
C LYS A 28 -10.16 -7.19 -0.26
N GLU A 29 -10.52 -5.99 -0.72
CA GLU A 29 -11.74 -5.78 -1.50
C GLU A 29 -11.70 -6.58 -2.80
N ALA A 30 -10.59 -6.51 -3.55
CA ALA A 30 -10.42 -7.30 -4.76
C ALA A 30 -10.49 -8.81 -4.50
N ALA A 31 -9.90 -9.29 -3.39
CA ALA A 31 -10.00 -10.70 -2.99
C ALA A 31 -11.45 -11.11 -2.68
N LEU A 32 -12.19 -10.28 -1.93
CA LEU A 32 -13.60 -10.53 -1.61
C LEU A 32 -14.47 -10.60 -2.88
N GLN A 33 -14.24 -9.71 -3.86
CA GLN A 33 -14.97 -9.77 -5.12
C GLN A 33 -14.60 -11.00 -5.94
N ARG A 34 -13.33 -11.42 -5.96
CA ARG A 34 -12.92 -12.68 -6.60
C ARG A 34 -13.61 -13.89 -5.99
N ASP A 35 -13.65 -13.99 -4.66
CA ASP A 35 -14.34 -15.07 -3.96
C ASP A 35 -15.84 -15.08 -4.27
N LYS A 36 -16.45 -13.91 -4.41
CA LYS A 36 -17.85 -13.78 -4.80
C LYS A 36 -18.08 -14.28 -6.24
N ILE A 37 -17.22 -13.92 -7.18
CA ILE A 37 -17.28 -14.41 -8.57
C ILE A 37 -17.16 -15.93 -8.60
N GLN A 38 -16.21 -16.49 -7.84
CA GLN A 38 -16.00 -17.93 -7.76
C GLN A 38 -17.26 -18.66 -7.26
N LYS A 39 -17.89 -18.15 -6.20
CA LYS A 39 -19.16 -18.69 -5.69
C LYS A 39 -20.31 -18.58 -6.69
N LEU A 40 -20.39 -17.49 -7.47
CA LEU A 40 -21.40 -17.35 -8.52
C LEU A 40 -21.20 -18.39 -9.64
N LYS A 41 -19.94 -18.65 -10.02
CA LYS A 41 -19.58 -19.69 -10.99
C LYS A 41 -19.92 -21.10 -10.48
N GLU A 42 -19.65 -21.39 -9.21
CA GLU A 42 -19.99 -22.69 -8.59
C GLU A 42 -21.50 -22.92 -8.44
N GLN A 43 -22.29 -21.85 -8.30
CA GLN A 43 -23.74 -21.92 -8.20
C GLN A 43 -24.46 -21.93 -9.55
N ASP A 44 -23.71 -22.03 -10.66
CA ASP A 44 -24.22 -21.99 -12.04
C ASP A 44 -25.19 -20.81 -12.27
N LYS A 45 -24.83 -19.64 -11.71
CA LYS A 45 -25.60 -18.41 -11.88
C LYS A 45 -25.40 -17.89 -13.29
N ASP A 46 -26.44 -17.25 -13.83
CA ASP A 46 -26.43 -16.67 -15.17
C ASP A 46 -25.22 -15.75 -15.44
N ASP A 47 -24.68 -15.86 -16.65
CA ASP A 47 -23.49 -15.17 -17.14
C ASP A 47 -23.54 -13.65 -16.94
N TYR A 48 -24.72 -13.04 -17.00
CA TYR A 48 -24.88 -11.61 -16.77
C TYR A 48 -24.45 -11.21 -15.35
N ASN A 49 -24.81 -12.01 -14.34
CA ASN A 49 -24.46 -11.73 -12.95
C ASN A 49 -22.96 -11.89 -12.70
N ILE A 50 -22.34 -12.87 -13.35
CA ILE A 50 -20.89 -13.09 -13.29
C ILE A 50 -20.16 -11.91 -13.93
N ARG A 51 -20.55 -11.52 -15.15
CA ARG A 51 -19.96 -10.39 -15.88
C ARG A 51 -20.04 -9.09 -15.07
N LYS A 52 -21.22 -8.78 -14.53
CA LYS A 52 -21.41 -7.57 -13.71
C LYS A 52 -20.50 -7.57 -12.47
N GLN A 53 -20.27 -8.74 -11.89
CA GLN A 53 -19.39 -8.84 -10.73
C GLN A 53 -17.90 -8.78 -11.10
N GLU A 54 -17.53 -9.23 -12.30
CA GLU A 54 -16.21 -9.03 -12.90
C GLU A 54 -15.93 -7.53 -13.16
N ASP A 55 -16.91 -6.76 -13.61
CA ASP A 55 -16.79 -5.30 -13.77
C ASP A 55 -16.48 -4.61 -12.42
N VAL A 56 -17.21 -4.97 -11.37
CA VAL A 56 -16.96 -4.48 -9.99
C VAL A 56 -15.57 -4.87 -9.49
N LEU A 57 -15.09 -6.07 -9.83
CA LEU A 57 -13.72 -6.48 -9.51
C LEU A 57 -12.69 -5.58 -10.23
N GLN A 58 -12.92 -5.25 -11.50
CA GLN A 58 -12.01 -4.35 -12.23
C GLN A 58 -11.97 -2.96 -11.61
N GLU A 59 -13.11 -2.42 -11.17
CA GLU A 59 -13.16 -1.13 -10.45
C GLU A 59 -12.27 -1.14 -9.19
N SER A 60 -12.34 -2.20 -8.38
CA SER A 60 -11.45 -2.35 -7.21
C SER A 60 -9.98 -2.49 -7.60
N LEU A 61 -9.68 -3.21 -8.68
CA LEU A 61 -8.31 -3.43 -9.14
C LEU A 61 -7.66 -2.16 -9.71
N MET A 62 -8.44 -1.29 -10.36
CA MET A 62 -7.94 -0.02 -10.92
C MET A 62 -7.38 0.94 -9.85
N MET A 63 -7.77 0.78 -8.58
CA MET A 63 -7.28 1.61 -7.47
C MET A 63 -5.89 1.20 -6.96
N VAL A 64 -5.52 -0.08 -7.12
CA VAL A 64 -4.30 -0.65 -6.54
C VAL A 64 -3.01 -0.05 -7.13
N PRO A 65 -2.88 0.16 -8.46
CA PRO A 65 -1.65 0.67 -9.06
C PRO A 65 -1.26 2.06 -8.56
N ASP A 66 -2.21 3.00 -8.45
CA ASP A 66 -1.88 4.36 -8.00
C ASP A 66 -1.42 4.37 -6.54
N CYS A 67 -2.12 3.61 -5.69
CA CYS A 67 -1.76 3.44 -4.29
C CYS A 67 -0.34 2.85 -4.14
N GLN A 68 -0.01 1.83 -4.94
CA GLN A 68 1.33 1.24 -4.98
C GLN A 68 2.41 2.26 -5.41
N ARG A 69 2.18 3.06 -6.47
CA ARG A 69 3.15 4.08 -6.90
C ARG A 69 3.41 5.10 -5.81
N ARG A 70 2.34 5.56 -5.16
CA ARG A 70 2.43 6.52 -4.04
C ARG A 70 3.17 5.91 -2.86
N LEU A 71 2.92 4.64 -2.54
CA LEU A 71 3.60 3.94 -1.46
C LEU A 71 5.11 3.81 -1.73
N VAL A 72 5.50 3.38 -2.94
CA VAL A 72 6.93 3.29 -3.33
C VAL A 72 7.62 4.63 -3.14
N LYS A 73 7.05 5.70 -3.69
CA LYS A 73 7.63 7.04 -3.57
C LYS A 73 7.76 7.49 -2.10
N ALA A 74 6.72 7.31 -1.29
CA ALA A 74 6.74 7.69 0.11
C ALA A 74 7.73 6.84 0.93
N PHE A 75 7.86 5.55 0.59
CA PHE A 75 8.82 4.63 1.20
C PHE A 75 10.25 5.09 0.91
N ASP A 76 10.58 5.36 -0.36
CA ASP A 76 11.91 5.81 -0.76
C ASP A 76 12.28 7.16 -0.12
N GLU A 77 11.31 8.10 -0.06
CA GLU A 77 11.50 9.38 0.62
C GLU A 77 11.81 9.20 2.12
N LEU A 78 11.05 8.35 2.82
CA LEU A 78 11.28 8.10 4.25
C LEU A 78 12.59 7.35 4.49
N LYS A 79 12.89 6.34 3.66
CA LYS A 79 14.15 5.58 3.72
C LYS A 79 15.35 6.51 3.58
N LYS A 80 15.33 7.41 2.59
CA LYS A 80 16.38 8.40 2.39
C LYS A 80 16.56 9.32 3.60
N ILE A 81 15.47 9.77 4.22
CA ILE A 81 15.54 10.59 5.44
C ILE A 81 16.24 9.83 6.56
N LEU A 82 15.89 8.56 6.78
CA LEU A 82 16.54 7.76 7.81
C LEU A 82 18.03 7.57 7.51
N GLU A 83 18.40 7.28 6.26
CA GLU A 83 19.81 7.16 5.82
C GLU A 83 20.63 8.44 6.06
N THR A 84 20.01 9.63 5.95
CA THR A 84 20.72 10.92 6.15
C THR A 84 20.73 11.41 7.59
N GLU A 85 19.68 11.12 8.37
CA GLU A 85 19.48 11.64 9.72
C GLU A 85 19.87 10.61 10.80
N GLN A 86 21.01 9.95 10.62
CA GLN A 86 21.48 8.85 11.47
C GLN A 86 21.79 9.29 12.92
N ASP A 87 22.00 10.60 13.14
CA ASP A 87 22.16 11.20 14.46
C ASP A 87 20.87 11.15 15.29
N LEU A 88 19.71 10.90 14.68
CA LEU A 88 18.41 10.80 15.34
C LEU A 88 18.02 9.36 15.71
N LYS A 89 18.90 8.36 15.53
CA LYS A 89 18.58 6.93 15.71
C LYS A 89 17.97 6.54 17.06
N GLU A 90 18.32 7.25 18.12
CA GLU A 90 17.83 6.97 19.48
C GLU A 90 16.50 7.67 19.78
N VAL A 91 16.02 8.52 18.87
CA VAL A 91 14.73 9.21 19.01
C VAL A 91 13.60 8.25 18.67
N GLU A 92 12.56 8.23 19.51
CA GLU A 92 11.38 7.37 19.36
C GLU A 92 10.75 7.44 17.95
N ASP A 93 10.66 8.65 17.39
CA ASP A 93 10.10 8.87 16.05
C ASP A 93 10.93 8.27 14.92
N TYR A 94 12.24 8.22 15.08
CA TYR A 94 13.13 7.54 14.14
C TYR A 94 12.94 6.02 14.23
N ILE A 95 12.84 5.48 15.44
CA ILE A 95 12.62 4.05 15.67
C ILE A 95 11.27 3.60 15.09
N GLU A 96 10.20 4.36 15.31
CA GLU A 96 8.89 4.08 14.71
C GLU A 96 8.93 4.21 13.17
N ALA A 97 9.68 5.18 12.63
CA ALA A 97 9.87 5.30 11.19
C ALA A 97 10.55 4.06 10.58
N GLU A 98 11.62 3.55 11.21
CA GLU A 98 12.28 2.31 10.78
C GLU A 98 11.34 1.11 10.84
N LYS A 99 10.56 1.00 11.92
CA LYS A 99 9.59 -0.08 12.07
C LYS A 99 8.53 -0.02 10.97
N VAL A 100 7.97 1.16 10.70
CA VAL A 100 6.96 1.36 9.66
C VAL A 100 7.52 1.05 8.28
N LEU A 101 8.77 1.40 7.97
CA LEU A 101 9.41 0.97 6.71
C LEU A 101 9.48 -0.55 6.62
N ARG A 102 9.98 -1.24 7.66
CA ARG A 102 10.05 -2.71 7.64
C ARG A 102 8.68 -3.36 7.42
N GLU A 103 7.63 -2.84 8.06
CA GLU A 103 6.26 -3.32 7.85
C GLU A 103 5.73 -3.03 6.44
N ALA A 104 6.05 -1.85 5.89
CA ALA A 104 5.62 -1.42 4.57
C ALA A 104 6.37 -2.10 3.42
N GLU A 105 7.57 -2.63 3.65
CA GLU A 105 8.38 -3.32 2.64
C GLU A 105 7.65 -4.53 2.05
N ALA A 106 6.92 -5.28 2.88
CA ALA A 106 6.06 -6.39 2.43
C ALA A 106 4.91 -5.94 1.51
N GLN A 107 4.61 -4.64 1.48
CA GLN A 107 3.55 -4.03 0.68
C GLN A 107 4.08 -3.37 -0.60
N LEU A 108 5.39 -3.38 -0.84
CA LEU A 108 5.95 -2.86 -2.09
C LEU A 108 5.68 -3.83 -3.27
N PRO A 109 5.60 -3.31 -4.51
CA PRO A 109 5.50 -4.17 -5.68
C PRO A 109 6.76 -5.04 -5.79
N LYS A 110 6.57 -6.33 -6.06
CA LYS A 110 7.69 -7.24 -6.41
C LYS A 110 8.25 -6.83 -7.77
N GLU A 111 9.54 -7.10 -8.01
CA GLU A 111 10.30 -6.63 -9.21
C GLU A 111 9.64 -6.91 -10.57
N GLY A 112 8.68 -7.84 -10.67
CA GLY A 112 7.90 -8.10 -11.89
C GLY A 112 6.62 -7.27 -12.09
N ASN A 113 6.07 -6.63 -11.04
CA ASN A 113 4.80 -5.89 -11.12
C ASN A 113 4.97 -4.42 -11.50
N ILE A 114 6.21 -3.90 -11.46
CA ILE A 114 6.54 -2.49 -11.74
C ILE A 114 6.25 -2.16 -13.22
N LEU A 115 6.39 -3.14 -14.12
CA LEU A 115 6.21 -2.98 -15.57
C LEU A 115 4.75 -2.80 -16.03
N GLN A 116 3.76 -3.05 -15.17
CA GLN A 116 2.34 -2.79 -15.46
C GLN A 116 1.85 -1.42 -14.95
N MET A 117 2.74 -0.61 -14.38
CA MET A 117 2.39 0.67 -13.73
C MET A 117 2.70 1.93 -14.58
N CYS A 118 3.25 1.73 -15.78
CA CYS A 118 3.60 2.77 -16.76
C CYS A 118 2.48 2.98 -17.77
#